data_AF-A0A942SXY9-F1
#
_entry.id   AF-A0A942SXY9-F1
#
_cell.length_a   1.000
_cell.length_b   1.000
_cell.length_c   1.000
_cell.angle_alpha   90.00
_cell.angle_beta   90.00
_cell.angle_gamma   90.00
#
_symmetry.space_group_name_H-M   'P 1'
#
loop_
_entity.id
_entity.type
_entity.pdbx_description
1 polymer ?
#
loop_
_entity_poly.entity_id
_entity_poly.type
_entity_poly.pdbx_seq_one_letter_code
_entity_poly.pdbx_strand_id
1 'polypeptide(L)'
;MTLEFRVQHDVDTDASPAPVRTRRPGVRGLLDRYRDHRAAARARRDAEELDGLRDVQRLLTGARTIVEGGWIQHAWFAYVDDRGRTRKASSAAAVDVEGRPLVGACMVGAVVYAAGGPHAVHSQQVQRALDLVWHALAADEGTPVLWCPAPDVRMGRVRDLTSWNDAPVRTAADVAGLLLTAERVAVHETERVRARAVARSRA
;
A
#
# COMPACT_ATOMS: atom_id res chain seq x y z
N MET A 1 39.08 -86.60 -31.59
CA MET A 1 38.05 -86.12 -30.63
C MET A 1 38.22 -84.62 -30.51
N THR A 2 37.43 -83.86 -31.26
CA THR A 2 37.48 -82.39 -31.36
C THR A 2 36.19 -81.84 -30.78
N LEU A 3 36.30 -81.03 -29.72
CA LEU A 3 35.21 -80.34 -29.06
C LEU A 3 34.91 -79.06 -29.85
N GLU A 4 33.74 -79.00 -30.50
CA GLU A 4 33.24 -77.76 -31.08
C GLU A 4 32.56 -76.91 -30.02
N PHE A 5 33.09 -75.71 -29.82
CA PHE A 5 32.55 -74.69 -28.94
C PHE A 5 31.54 -73.85 -29.74
N ARG A 6 30.23 -74.05 -29.52
CA ARG A 6 29.19 -73.19 -30.09
C ARG A 6 28.91 -72.03 -29.13
N VAL A 7 29.37 -70.84 -29.52
CA VAL A 7 29.04 -69.57 -28.86
C VAL A 7 27.62 -69.17 -29.29
N GLN A 8 26.68 -69.07 -28.35
CA GLN A 8 25.43 -68.35 -28.58
C GLN A 8 25.69 -66.85 -28.40
N HIS A 9 25.54 -66.08 -29.47
CA HIS A 9 25.38 -64.63 -29.40
C HIS A 9 23.89 -64.34 -29.49
N ASP A 10 23.26 -64.14 -28.33
CA ASP A 10 21.93 -63.55 -28.23
C ASP A 10 22.14 -62.05 -28.03
N VAL A 11 21.99 -61.28 -29.10
CA VAL A 11 22.15 -59.82 -29.11
C VAL A 11 20.77 -59.22 -29.33
N ASP A 12 19.94 -59.23 -28.30
CA ASP A 12 18.74 -58.39 -28.27
C ASP A 12 19.14 -56.97 -27.85
N THR A 13 19.50 -56.18 -28.86
CA THR A 13 19.58 -54.73 -28.75
C THR A 13 18.19 -54.15 -28.91
N ASP A 14 17.48 -53.93 -27.80
CA ASP A 14 16.43 -52.90 -27.75
C ASP A 14 16.28 -52.32 -26.34
N ALA A 15 17.29 -51.55 -25.92
CA ALA A 15 17.16 -50.64 -24.80
C ALA A 15 16.63 -49.28 -25.27
N SER A 16 15.48 -49.26 -25.94
CA SER A 16 14.71 -48.04 -26.11
C SER A 16 14.10 -47.67 -24.75
N PRO A 17 14.41 -46.51 -24.15
CA PRO A 17 13.77 -46.10 -22.92
C PRO A 17 12.27 -46.00 -23.19
N ALA A 18 11.48 -46.79 -22.45
CA ALA A 18 10.03 -46.78 -22.55
C ALA A 18 9.55 -45.31 -22.45
N PRO A 19 8.68 -44.85 -23.36
CA PRO A 19 8.19 -43.49 -23.30
C PRO A 19 7.53 -43.30 -21.94
N VAL A 20 8.09 -42.41 -21.12
CA VAL A 20 7.47 -41.95 -19.89
C VAL A 20 6.10 -41.46 -20.30
N ARG A 21 5.07 -42.25 -20.02
CA ARG A 21 3.67 -41.87 -20.22
C ARG A 21 3.48 -40.64 -19.36
N THR A 22 3.60 -39.47 -19.97
CA THR A 22 3.15 -38.21 -19.38
C THR A 22 1.67 -38.41 -19.14
N ARG A 23 1.33 -38.67 -17.87
CA ARG A 23 -0.02 -38.89 -17.42
C ARG A 23 -0.75 -37.59 -17.72
N ARG A 24 -1.41 -37.54 -18.89
CA ARG A 24 -2.17 -36.37 -19.32
C ARG A 24 -3.10 -36.03 -18.16
N PRO A 25 -3.04 -34.81 -17.61
CA PRO A 25 -3.89 -34.45 -16.49
C PRO A 25 -5.33 -34.61 -16.96
N GLY A 26 -6.04 -35.59 -16.40
CA GLY A 26 -7.48 -35.65 -16.57
C GLY A 26 -8.11 -34.35 -16.04
N VAL A 27 -9.40 -34.15 -16.29
CA VAL A 27 -10.15 -32.96 -15.86
C VAL A 27 -9.87 -32.58 -14.39
N ARG A 28 -9.69 -33.56 -13.50
CA ARG A 28 -9.28 -33.34 -12.09
C ARG A 28 -7.94 -32.61 -11.94
N GLY A 29 -6.90 -33.00 -12.68
CA GLY A 29 -5.58 -32.36 -12.61
C GLY A 29 -5.53 -30.96 -13.25
N LEU A 30 -6.50 -30.61 -14.10
CA LEU A 30 -6.70 -29.23 -14.59
C LEU A 30 -7.44 -28.38 -13.54
N LEU A 31 -8.47 -28.95 -12.89
CA LEU A 31 -9.20 -28.28 -11.82
C LEU A 31 -8.31 -27.99 -10.60
N ASP A 32 -7.44 -28.93 -10.23
CA ASP A 32 -6.50 -28.74 -9.11
C ASP A 32 -5.49 -27.62 -9.44
N ARG A 33 -4.90 -27.64 -10.64
CA ARG A 33 -4.05 -26.52 -11.11
C ARG A 33 -4.76 -25.18 -11.11
N TYR A 34 -6.03 -25.16 -11.51
CA TYR A 34 -6.82 -23.94 -11.50
C TYR A 34 -7.09 -23.43 -10.08
N ARG A 35 -7.36 -24.34 -9.13
CA ARG A 35 -7.52 -24.02 -7.71
C ARG A 35 -6.22 -23.48 -7.13
N ASP A 36 -5.08 -24.12 -7.42
CA ASP A 36 -3.76 -23.69 -6.98
C ASP A 36 -3.40 -22.31 -7.54
N HIS A 37 -3.63 -22.09 -8.83
CA HIS A 37 -3.40 -20.80 -9.46
C HIS A 37 -4.26 -19.70 -8.83
N ARG A 38 -5.53 -19.99 -8.54
CA ARG A 38 -6.42 -19.04 -7.85
C ARG A 38 -5.99 -18.80 -6.41
N ALA A 39 -5.53 -19.81 -5.68
CA ALA A 39 -5.01 -19.66 -4.33
C ALA A 39 -3.76 -18.78 -4.31
N ALA A 40 -2.81 -19.02 -5.22
CA ALA A 40 -1.61 -18.21 -5.38
C ALA A 40 -1.95 -16.77 -5.77
N ALA A 41 -2.89 -16.55 -6.69
CA ALA A 41 -3.33 -15.20 -7.06
C ALA A 41 -3.99 -14.45 -5.90
N ARG A 42 -4.73 -15.15 -5.03
CA ARG A 42 -5.30 -14.54 -3.81
C ARG A 42 -4.22 -14.19 -2.80
N ALA A 43 -3.28 -15.11 -2.53
CA ALA A 43 -2.18 -14.87 -1.62
C ALA A 43 -1.32 -13.66 -2.04
N ARG A 44 -1.08 -13.50 -3.36
CA ARG A 44 -0.40 -12.31 -3.90
C ARG A 44 -1.16 -11.02 -3.63
N ARG A 45 -2.47 -10.99 -3.87
CA ARG A 45 -3.29 -9.80 -3.58
C ARG A 45 -3.32 -9.43 -2.10
N ASP A 46 -3.46 -10.42 -1.22
CA ASP A 46 -3.42 -10.18 0.22
C ASP A 46 -2.04 -9.66 0.65
N ALA A 47 -0.95 -10.17 0.07
CA ALA A 47 0.40 -9.65 0.32
C ALA A 47 0.58 -8.22 -0.19
N GLU A 48 0.15 -7.92 -1.42
CA GLU A 48 0.16 -6.57 -2.00
C GLU A 48 -0.66 -5.57 -1.16
N GLU A 49 -1.82 -5.98 -0.65
CA GLU A 49 -2.65 -5.15 0.23
C GLU A 49 -1.96 -4.85 1.56
N LEU A 50 -1.31 -5.85 2.17
CA LEU A 50 -0.54 -5.69 3.40
C LEU A 50 0.68 -4.79 3.21
N ASP A 51 1.41 -4.94 2.11
CA ASP A 51 2.54 -4.07 1.80
C ASP A 51 2.08 -2.64 1.55
N GLY A 52 0.99 -2.44 0.81
CA GLY A 52 0.40 -1.13 0.62
C GLY A 52 -0.07 -0.48 1.93
N LEU A 53 -0.57 -1.25 2.90
CA LEU A 53 -0.92 -0.70 4.23
C LEU A 53 0.33 -0.29 5.03
N ARG A 54 1.42 -1.05 4.95
CA ARG A 54 2.71 -0.68 5.57
C ARG A 54 3.28 0.60 4.95
N ASP A 55 3.17 0.74 3.64
CA ASP A 55 3.59 1.95 2.92
C ASP A 55 2.79 3.17 3.36
N VAL A 56 1.47 3.03 3.52
CA VAL A 56 0.62 4.11 4.01
C VAL A 56 0.93 4.43 5.48
N GLN A 57 1.18 3.43 6.33
CA GLN A 57 1.59 3.66 7.72
C GLN A 57 2.89 4.46 7.79
N ARG A 58 3.93 4.05 7.02
CA ARG A 58 5.20 4.80 6.95
C ARG A 58 5.00 6.22 6.47
N LEU A 59 4.12 6.42 5.48
CA LEU A 59 3.78 7.75 4.99
C LEU A 59 3.19 8.62 6.10
N LEU A 60 2.24 8.08 6.89
CA LEU A 60 1.61 8.80 8.00
C LEU A 60 2.62 9.16 9.09
N THR A 61 3.54 8.26 9.44
CA THR A 61 4.65 8.56 10.37
C THR A 61 5.54 9.69 9.82
N GLY A 62 5.85 9.68 8.52
CA GLY A 62 6.60 10.76 7.87
C GLY A 62 5.85 12.10 7.90
N ALA A 63 4.55 12.08 7.61
CA ALA A 63 3.70 13.25 7.69
C ALA A 63 3.64 13.83 9.11
N ARG A 64 3.55 12.96 10.13
CA ARG A 64 3.59 13.38 11.54
C ARG A 64 4.91 14.06 11.90
N THR A 65 6.03 13.51 11.43
CA THR A 65 7.36 14.13 11.63
C THR A 65 7.43 15.52 11.01
N ILE A 66 6.84 15.73 9.83
CA ILE A 66 6.77 17.05 9.17
C ILE A 66 5.93 18.03 10.00
N VAL A 67 4.76 17.60 10.50
CA VAL A 67 3.90 18.43 11.35
C VAL A 67 4.60 18.81 12.65
N GLU A 68 5.28 17.85 13.29
CA GLU A 68 6.05 18.08 14.52
C GLU A 68 7.24 19.04 14.29
N GLY A 69 7.85 19.02 13.09
CA GLY A 69 8.93 19.93 12.71
C GLY A 69 8.47 21.32 12.27
N GLY A 70 7.22 21.47 11.84
CA GLY A 70 6.68 22.75 11.35
C GLY A 70 5.24 22.63 10.88
N TRP A 71 4.29 22.83 11.79
CA TRP A 71 2.87 22.87 11.47
C TRP A 71 2.41 24.29 11.11
N ILE A 72 1.52 24.40 10.11
CA ILE A 72 0.89 25.66 9.72
C ILE A 72 -0.62 25.52 9.47
N GLN A 73 -1.31 26.66 9.51
CA GLN A 73 -2.72 26.82 9.15
C GLN A 73 -2.90 27.72 7.92
N HIS A 74 -4.04 27.57 7.26
CA HIS A 74 -4.53 28.39 6.15
C HIS A 74 -3.64 28.37 4.89
N ALA A 75 -2.74 27.39 4.79
CA ALA A 75 -1.88 27.14 3.66
C ALA A 75 -1.47 25.66 3.66
N TRP A 76 -1.11 25.13 2.50
CA TRP A 76 -0.63 23.75 2.40
C TRP A 76 0.83 23.64 2.80
N PHE A 77 1.66 24.59 2.34
CA PHE A 77 3.09 24.59 2.58
C PHE A 77 3.59 25.98 2.98
N ALA A 78 4.64 26.00 3.79
CA ALA A 78 5.51 27.14 4.00
C ALA A 78 6.93 26.72 3.61
N TYR A 79 7.60 27.52 2.79
CA TYR A 79 8.92 27.20 2.23
C TYR A 79 9.80 28.45 2.12
N VAL A 80 11.11 28.25 1.96
CA VAL A 80 12.05 29.35 1.72
C VAL A 80 12.18 29.59 0.21
N ASP A 81 11.91 30.82 -0.25
CA ASP A 81 12.11 31.22 -1.65
C ASP A 81 13.60 31.42 -1.99
N ASP A 82 13.93 31.59 -3.27
CA ASP A 82 15.31 31.75 -3.75
C ASP A 82 16.00 33.02 -3.19
N ARG A 83 15.25 33.92 -2.54
CA ARG A 83 15.75 35.11 -1.85
C ARG A 83 15.87 34.92 -0.34
N GLY A 84 15.73 33.69 0.16
CA GLY A 84 15.82 33.36 1.58
C GLY A 84 14.58 33.74 2.40
N ARG A 85 13.45 34.07 1.77
CA ARG A 85 12.24 34.51 2.49
C ARG A 85 11.22 33.40 2.62
N THR A 86 10.59 33.30 3.78
CA THR A 86 9.48 32.35 3.98
C THR A 86 8.24 32.78 3.19
N ARG A 87 7.74 31.88 2.36
CA ARG A 87 6.50 32.01 1.57
C ARG A 87 5.52 30.91 1.93
N LYS A 88 4.23 31.20 1.79
CA LYS A 88 3.15 30.22 1.93
C LYS A 88 2.57 29.89 0.56
N ALA A 89 2.26 28.63 0.32
CA ALA A 89 1.56 28.15 -0.87
C ALA A 89 0.26 27.45 -0.49
N SER A 90 -0.81 27.75 -1.22
CA SER A 90 -2.04 26.98 -1.20
C SER A 90 -1.91 25.71 -2.04
N SER A 91 -2.94 24.86 -2.07
CA SER A 91 -2.99 23.69 -2.96
C SER A 91 -2.78 24.05 -4.43
N ALA A 92 -3.32 25.18 -4.89
CA ALA A 92 -3.21 25.63 -6.29
C ALA A 92 -1.79 26.05 -6.68
N ALA A 93 -0.98 26.50 -5.70
CA ALA A 93 0.40 26.92 -5.89
C ALA A 93 1.40 25.89 -5.33
N ALA A 94 0.96 24.64 -5.12
CA ALA A 94 1.78 23.61 -4.50
C ALA A 94 3.07 23.32 -5.29
N VAL A 95 3.01 23.39 -6.62
CA VAL A 95 4.16 23.16 -7.51
C VAL A 95 5.31 24.16 -7.28
N ASP A 96 5.03 25.36 -6.75
CA ASP A 96 6.05 26.37 -6.46
C ASP A 96 6.96 25.99 -5.28
N VAL A 97 6.61 24.93 -4.55
CA VAL A 97 7.37 24.40 -3.41
C VAL A 97 8.43 23.39 -3.85
N GLU A 98 8.34 22.87 -5.07
CA GLU A 98 9.20 21.78 -5.53
C GLU A 98 10.69 22.17 -5.50
N GLY A 99 11.52 21.28 -4.94
CA GLY A 99 12.96 21.50 -4.79
C GLY A 99 13.34 22.58 -3.76
N ARG A 100 12.38 23.20 -3.07
CA ARG A 100 12.64 24.25 -2.09
C ARG A 100 12.62 23.73 -0.65
N PRO A 101 13.42 24.31 0.27
CA PRO A 101 13.41 23.92 1.67
C PRO A 101 12.04 24.15 2.31
N LEU A 102 11.44 23.08 2.83
CA LEU A 102 10.17 23.15 3.55
C LEU A 102 10.41 23.69 4.96
N VAL A 103 9.66 24.72 5.34
CA VAL A 103 9.62 25.28 6.70
C VAL A 103 8.47 24.66 7.50
N GLY A 104 7.36 24.34 6.84
CA GLY A 104 6.25 23.67 7.48
C GLY A 104 5.12 23.32 6.53
N ALA A 105 4.17 22.52 6.99
CA ALA A 105 3.01 22.10 6.22
C ALA A 105 1.77 21.94 7.11
N CYS A 106 0.58 22.11 6.52
CA CYS A 106 -0.64 21.66 7.18
C CYS A 106 -0.74 20.14 7.13
N MET A 107 -1.70 19.54 7.84
CA MET A 107 -1.87 18.08 7.85
C MET A 107 -1.92 17.45 6.44
N VAL A 108 -2.75 17.99 5.55
CA VAL A 108 -2.90 17.46 4.17
C VAL A 108 -1.60 17.68 3.38
N GLY A 109 -1.00 18.87 3.49
CA GLY A 109 0.28 19.18 2.87
C GLY A 109 1.39 18.24 3.35
N ALA A 110 1.45 17.92 4.64
CA ALA A 110 2.44 17.02 5.22
C ALA A 110 2.33 15.60 4.65
N VAL A 111 1.11 15.08 4.47
CA VAL A 111 0.89 13.78 3.82
C VAL A 111 1.38 13.79 2.36
N VAL A 112 1.08 14.87 1.63
CA VAL A 112 1.53 15.03 0.24
C VAL A 112 3.05 15.17 0.14
N TYR A 113 3.66 15.97 1.02
CA TYR A 113 5.10 16.17 1.04
C TYR A 113 5.86 14.89 1.41
N ALA A 114 5.38 14.15 2.41
CA ALA A 114 5.94 12.85 2.79
C ALA A 114 5.91 11.83 1.64
N ALA A 115 4.99 11.98 0.68
CA ALA A 115 4.86 11.11 -0.49
C ALA A 115 5.78 11.52 -1.66
N GLY A 116 6.65 12.51 -1.48
CA GLY A 116 7.52 13.05 -2.52
C GLY A 116 7.03 14.37 -3.13
N GLY A 117 6.05 15.04 -2.50
CA GLY A 117 5.66 16.40 -2.87
C GLY A 117 4.40 16.51 -3.74
N PRO A 118 4.12 17.71 -4.28
CA PRO A 118 2.87 18.05 -4.97
C PRO A 118 2.45 17.08 -6.08
N HIS A 119 3.39 16.54 -6.85
CA HIS A 119 3.11 15.59 -7.93
C HIS A 119 2.50 14.28 -7.45
N ALA A 120 2.75 13.89 -6.20
CA ALA A 120 2.22 12.68 -5.59
C ALA A 120 0.77 12.84 -5.07
N VAL A 121 0.17 14.04 -5.13
CA VAL A 121 -1.15 14.33 -4.54
C VAL A 121 -2.26 13.39 -5.01
N HIS A 122 -2.21 12.96 -6.27
CA HIS A 122 -3.18 12.05 -6.87
C HIS A 122 -2.78 10.57 -6.79
N SER A 123 -1.64 10.26 -6.17
CA SER A 123 -1.18 8.88 -6.01
C SER A 123 -2.14 8.09 -5.10
N GLN A 124 -2.29 6.80 -5.37
CA GLN A 124 -3.11 5.91 -4.53
C GLN A 124 -2.63 5.89 -3.07
N GLN A 125 -1.32 6.00 -2.83
CA GLN A 125 -0.76 6.02 -1.48
C GLN A 125 -1.24 7.25 -0.69
N VAL A 126 -1.18 8.44 -1.28
CA VAL A 126 -1.68 9.68 -0.66
C VAL A 126 -3.19 9.60 -0.44
N GLN A 127 -3.95 9.15 -1.43
CA GLN A 127 -5.40 9.06 -1.32
C GLN A 127 -5.83 8.09 -0.20
N ARG A 128 -5.19 6.92 -0.09
CA ARG A 128 -5.43 5.97 1.00
C ARG A 128 -5.02 6.52 2.37
N ALA A 129 -3.92 7.27 2.45
CA ALA A 129 -3.52 7.92 3.69
C ALA A 129 -4.54 8.95 4.15
N LEU A 130 -5.04 9.79 3.23
CA LEU A 130 -6.09 10.77 3.53
C LEU A 130 -7.41 10.10 3.92
N ASP A 131 -7.75 8.96 3.31
CA ASP A 131 -8.91 8.16 3.74
C ASP A 131 -8.76 7.67 5.19
N LEU A 132 -7.56 7.23 5.60
CA LEU A 132 -7.29 6.82 6.98
C LEU A 132 -7.36 8.00 7.96
N VAL A 133 -6.80 9.15 7.59
CA VAL A 133 -6.84 10.35 8.45
C VAL A 133 -8.27 10.84 8.63
N TRP A 134 -9.06 10.87 7.55
CA TRP A 134 -10.47 11.22 7.65
C TRP A 134 -11.26 10.20 8.46
N HIS A 135 -10.97 8.89 8.28
CA HIS A 135 -11.61 7.85 9.09
C HIS A 135 -11.28 8.01 10.58
N ALA A 136 -10.02 8.26 10.93
CA ALA A 136 -9.59 8.51 12.30
C ALA A 136 -10.25 9.74 12.93
N LEU A 137 -10.66 10.72 12.10
CA LEU A 137 -11.38 11.91 12.54
C LEU A 137 -12.88 11.66 12.74
N ALA A 138 -13.50 10.93 11.81
CA ALA A 138 -14.95 10.94 11.64
C ALA A 138 -15.66 9.64 12.05
N ALA A 139 -14.92 8.55 12.27
CA ALA A 139 -15.50 7.24 12.58
C ALA A 139 -15.11 6.75 13.97
N ASP A 140 -15.99 5.93 14.55
CA ASP A 140 -15.71 5.23 15.80
C ASP A 140 -14.60 4.19 15.62
N GLU A 141 -13.75 4.07 16.64
CA GLU A 141 -12.66 3.10 16.67
C GLU A 141 -13.19 1.66 16.49
N GLY A 142 -12.51 0.89 15.63
CA GLY A 142 -12.93 -0.48 15.31
C GLY A 142 -13.96 -0.58 14.18
N THR A 143 -14.40 0.53 13.58
CA THR A 143 -15.13 0.50 12.30
C THR A 143 -14.17 0.19 11.15
N PRO A 144 -14.55 -0.61 10.14
CA PRO A 144 -13.72 -0.81 8.95
C PRO A 144 -13.61 0.45 8.09
N VAL A 145 -12.47 0.64 7.43
CA VAL A 145 -12.23 1.79 6.55
C VAL A 145 -12.96 1.61 5.22
N LEU A 146 -13.70 2.63 4.80
CA LEU A 146 -14.26 2.69 3.44
C LEU A 146 -13.18 3.16 2.47
N TRP A 147 -12.61 2.21 1.74
CA TRP A 147 -11.63 2.44 0.70
C TRP A 147 -12.27 2.89 -0.61
N CYS A 148 -11.52 3.65 -1.40
CA CYS A 148 -11.88 4.06 -2.75
C CYS A 148 -13.25 4.77 -2.86
N PRO A 149 -13.54 5.78 -2.01
CA PRO A 149 -14.77 6.55 -2.16
C PRO A 149 -14.82 7.26 -3.52
N ALA A 150 -16.03 7.69 -3.91
CA ALA A 150 -16.24 8.47 -5.11
C ALA A 150 -15.42 9.79 -5.11
N PRO A 151 -15.02 10.32 -6.29
CA PRO A 151 -14.12 11.48 -6.35
C PRO A 151 -14.61 12.73 -5.61
N ASP A 152 -15.90 13.03 -5.69
CA ASP A 152 -16.55 14.13 -4.98
C ASP A 152 -16.52 13.93 -3.46
N VAL A 153 -16.75 12.70 -2.99
CA VAL A 153 -16.61 12.33 -1.58
C VAL A 153 -15.17 12.55 -1.11
N ARG A 154 -14.15 12.17 -1.90
CA ARG A 154 -12.74 12.44 -1.56
C ARG A 154 -12.46 13.94 -1.39
N MET A 155 -12.96 14.75 -2.32
CA MET A 155 -12.80 16.19 -2.24
C MET A 155 -13.51 16.78 -1.02
N GLY A 156 -14.69 16.24 -0.65
CA GLY A 156 -15.37 16.55 0.61
C GLY A 156 -14.49 16.25 1.83
N ARG A 157 -13.96 15.01 1.91
CA ARG A 157 -13.08 14.59 3.01
C ARG A 157 -11.85 15.48 3.16
N VAL A 158 -11.18 15.84 2.06
CA VAL A 158 -10.02 16.74 2.09
C VAL A 158 -10.40 18.13 2.61
N ARG A 159 -11.59 18.63 2.24
CA ARG A 159 -12.10 19.91 2.75
C ARG A 159 -12.38 19.84 4.26
N ASP A 160 -12.98 18.75 4.74
CA ASP A 160 -13.23 18.53 6.17
C ASP A 160 -11.90 18.53 6.95
N LEU A 161 -10.91 17.77 6.46
CA LEU A 161 -9.57 17.71 7.06
C LEU A 161 -8.88 19.07 7.10
N THR A 162 -8.96 19.83 6.00
CA THR A 162 -8.40 21.19 5.93
C THR A 162 -9.11 22.12 6.91
N SER A 163 -10.44 22.07 6.98
CA SER A 163 -11.23 22.91 7.89
C SER A 163 -10.97 22.57 9.35
N TRP A 164 -10.81 21.28 9.67
CA TRP A 164 -10.46 20.82 11.01
C TRP A 164 -9.04 21.23 11.43
N ASN A 165 -8.08 21.18 10.49
CA ASN A 165 -6.70 21.67 10.70
C ASN A 165 -6.67 23.18 10.96
N ASP A 166 -7.46 23.93 10.20
CA ASP A 166 -7.48 25.39 10.21
C ASP A 166 -8.38 25.99 11.29
N ALA A 167 -8.98 25.17 12.16
CA ALA A 167 -9.77 25.66 13.28
C ALA A 167 -8.88 26.50 14.23
N PRO A 168 -9.32 27.68 14.71
CA PRO A 168 -8.47 28.58 15.51
C PRO A 168 -7.91 27.98 16.81
N VAL A 169 -8.61 26.98 17.37
CA VAL A 169 -8.20 26.30 18.60
C VAL A 169 -7.18 25.19 18.37
N ARG A 170 -6.92 24.84 17.11
CA ARG A 170 -6.10 23.69 16.74
C ARG A 170 -4.64 23.96 17.07
N THR A 171 -3.93 22.91 17.45
CA THR A 171 -2.49 22.93 17.70
C THR A 171 -1.76 21.89 16.84
N ALA A 172 -0.44 22.05 16.71
CA ALA A 172 0.42 21.04 16.09
C ALA A 172 0.30 19.68 16.78
N ALA A 173 0.18 19.67 18.10
CA ALA A 173 0.03 18.45 18.90
C ALA A 173 -1.29 17.72 18.59
N ASP A 174 -2.39 18.45 18.40
CA ASP A 174 -3.67 17.85 18.01
C ASP A 174 -3.58 17.17 16.63
N VAL A 175 -2.93 17.85 15.68
CA VAL A 175 -2.75 17.34 14.32
C VAL A 175 -1.84 16.12 14.31
N ALA A 176 -0.72 16.16 15.03
CA ALA A 176 0.15 15.01 15.21
C ALA A 176 -0.58 13.85 15.90
N GLY A 177 -1.42 14.14 16.89
CA GLY A 177 -2.26 13.15 17.57
C GLY A 177 -3.29 12.49 16.65
N LEU A 178 -3.90 13.24 15.73
CA LEU A 178 -4.78 12.68 14.70
C LEU A 178 -4.02 11.79 13.72
N LEU A 179 -2.84 12.21 13.26
CA LEU A 179 -1.99 11.38 12.39
C LEU A 179 -1.57 10.08 13.08
N LEU A 180 -1.18 10.15 14.36
CA LEU A 180 -0.89 8.96 15.17
C LEU A 180 -2.11 8.05 15.33
N THR A 181 -3.31 8.62 15.42
CA THR A 181 -4.56 7.85 15.44
C THR A 181 -4.79 7.16 14.10
N ALA A 182 -4.55 7.83 12.98
CA ALA A 182 -4.60 7.23 11.65
C ALA A 182 -3.56 6.11 11.45
N GLU A 183 -2.36 6.24 12.03
CA GLU A 183 -1.35 5.16 12.08
C GLU A 183 -1.93 3.91 12.78
N ARG A 184 -2.64 4.07 13.90
CA ARG A 184 -3.31 2.95 14.59
C ARG A 184 -4.42 2.33 13.74
N VAL A 185 -5.20 3.14 13.03
CA VAL A 185 -6.21 2.61 12.07
C VAL A 185 -5.54 1.76 10.99
N ALA A 186 -4.39 2.17 10.45
CA ALA A 186 -3.63 1.37 9.47
C ALA A 186 -3.22 0.00 10.02
N VAL A 187 -2.81 -0.05 11.29
CA VAL A 187 -2.47 -1.31 11.99
C VAL A 187 -3.71 -2.19 12.13
N HIS A 188 -4.85 -1.63 12.54
CA HIS A 188 -6.10 -2.39 12.64
C HIS A 188 -6.54 -2.97 11.29
N GLU A 189 -6.45 -2.19 10.21
CA GLU A 189 -6.76 -2.69 8.87
C GLU A 189 -5.78 -3.80 8.43
N THR A 190 -4.51 -3.69 8.81
CA THR A 190 -3.51 -4.76 8.57
C THR A 190 -3.92 -6.06 9.25
N GLU A 191 -4.36 -5.99 10.51
CA GLU A 191 -4.83 -7.16 11.25
C GLU A 191 -6.12 -7.74 10.64
N ARG A 192 -7.04 -6.91 10.13
CA ARG A 192 -8.23 -7.39 9.41
C ARG A 192 -7.85 -8.17 8.15
N VAL A 193 -6.92 -7.65 7.35
CA VAL A 193 -6.47 -8.34 6.12
C VAL A 193 -5.81 -9.67 6.47
N ARG A 194 -4.96 -9.71 7.51
CA ARG A 194 -4.37 -10.96 8.02
C ARG A 194 -5.42 -11.97 8.47
N ALA A 195 -6.37 -11.54 9.30
CA ALA A 195 -7.44 -12.41 9.78
C ALA A 195 -8.28 -12.96 8.62
N ARG A 196 -8.62 -12.12 7.63
CA ARG A 196 -9.35 -12.51 6.42
C ARG A 196 -8.56 -13.52 5.58
N ALA A 197 -7.24 -13.38 5.48
CA ALA A 197 -6.38 -14.32 4.76
C ALA A 197 -6.32 -15.69 5.48
N VAL A 198 -6.14 -15.70 6.80
CA VAL A 198 -6.11 -16.93 7.62
C VAL A 198 -7.45 -17.67 7.60
N ALA A 199 -8.57 -16.94 7.72
CA ALA A 199 -9.89 -17.54 7.65
C ALA A 199 -10.12 -18.25 6.30
N ARG A 200 -9.65 -17.63 5.20
CA ARG A 200 -9.77 -18.19 3.84
C ARG A 200 -8.82 -19.36 3.57
N SER A 201 -7.67 -19.45 4.25
CA SER A 201 -6.76 -20.59 4.09
C SER A 201 -7.21 -21.84 4.87
N ARG A 202 -8.09 -21.66 5.85
CA ARG A 202 -8.65 -22.74 6.69
C ARG A 202 -9.97 -23.31 6.14
N ALA A 203 -10.63 -22.59 5.23
CA ALA A 203 -11.87 -22.99 4.56
C ALA A 203 -11.58 -23.76 3.27
#